data_AF-A0A5F2G735-F1
#
_entry.id   AF-A0A5F2G735-F1
#
_cell.length_a   1.000
_cell.length_b   1.000
_cell.length_c   1.000
_cell.angle_alpha   90.00
_cell.angle_beta   90.00
_cell.angle_gamma   90.00
#
_symmetry.space_group_name_H-M   'P 1'
#
loop_
_entity.id
_entity.type
_entity.pdbx_description
1 polymer ?
#
loop_
_entity_poly.entity_id
_entity_poly.type
_entity_poly.pdbx_seq_one_letter_code
_entity_poly.pdbx_strand_id
1 'polypeptide(L)'
;MSYSFVVSPWDFLGPNWQQMPAGMRNNNPGNIKYAGQRDALGPSSNTDQGDAQAVYASPQAGIDAMRSLLARKYAGGKVTPVEMIAAPGGWTPGNYQAAANVARYAGIGPNDNINFTDPNSANRFMSALMMQEHGPASKAYAALLGGAATPPNPFAGMADGPKGQEMYAPPAPPPVPGASGLASGGSGYDPSDANLGLTAQQGQDI
;
A
#
# COMPACT_ATOMS: atom_id res chain seq x y z
N MET A 1 -32.17 15.21 -4.96
CA MET A 1 -31.75 14.19 -5.95
C MET A 1 -30.37 14.59 -6.45
N SER A 2 -29.32 14.02 -5.87
CA SER A 2 -27.95 14.24 -6.35
C SER A 2 -27.66 13.17 -7.40
N TYR A 3 -27.47 13.57 -8.65
CA TYR A 3 -27.00 12.66 -9.68
C TYR A 3 -25.54 12.28 -9.36
N SER A 4 -25.32 11.07 -8.84
CA SER A 4 -23.97 10.50 -8.85
C SER A 4 -23.63 10.15 -10.28
N PHE A 5 -22.89 11.03 -10.95
CA PHE A 5 -22.33 10.74 -12.26
C PHE A 5 -21.22 9.71 -12.08
N VAL A 6 -21.36 8.56 -12.74
CA VAL A 6 -20.26 7.61 -12.86
C VAL A 6 -19.27 8.23 -13.83
N VAL A 7 -18.08 8.58 -13.34
CA VAL A 7 -16.95 8.98 -14.19
C VAL A 7 -16.28 7.71 -14.63
N SER A 8 -16.28 7.49 -15.93
CA SER A 8 -15.56 6.35 -16.45
C SER A 8 -14.05 6.51 -16.29
N PRO A 9 -13.31 5.40 -16.18
CA PRO A 9 -11.85 5.45 -16.19
C PRO A 9 -11.29 6.10 -17.45
N TRP A 10 -11.93 5.97 -18.61
CA TRP A 10 -11.41 6.57 -19.86
C TRP A 10 -11.59 8.08 -19.90
N ASP A 11 -12.66 8.63 -19.30
CA ASP A 11 -12.86 10.08 -19.22
C ASP A 11 -11.77 10.74 -18.36
N PHE A 12 -11.24 10.02 -17.37
CA PHE A 12 -10.19 10.51 -16.47
C PHE A 12 -8.76 10.16 -16.93
N LEU A 13 -8.50 8.91 -17.31
CA LEU A 13 -7.16 8.39 -17.65
C LEU A 13 -6.80 8.59 -19.13
N GLY A 14 -7.76 8.97 -19.96
CA GLY A 14 -7.57 9.19 -21.38
C GLY A 14 -7.44 7.89 -22.21
N PRO A 15 -6.96 7.98 -23.46
CA PRO A 15 -7.05 6.90 -24.45
C PRO A 15 -6.24 5.65 -24.10
N ASN A 16 -5.23 5.77 -23.24
CA ASN A 16 -4.37 4.65 -22.83
C ASN A 16 -4.86 3.93 -21.56
N TRP A 17 -6.09 4.18 -21.11
CA TRP A 17 -6.63 3.61 -19.85
C TRP A 17 -6.57 2.08 -19.80
N GLN A 18 -6.64 1.39 -20.94
CA GLN A 18 -6.57 -0.08 -21.02
C GLN A 18 -5.22 -0.64 -20.60
N GLN A 19 -4.16 0.15 -20.75
CA GLN A 19 -2.79 -0.19 -20.36
C GLN A 19 -2.51 0.14 -18.89
N MET A 20 -3.46 0.76 -18.19
CA MET A 20 -3.31 1.11 -16.78
C MET A 20 -3.55 -0.11 -15.89
N PRO A 21 -2.94 -0.12 -14.68
CA PRO A 21 -3.20 -1.15 -13.67
C PRO A 21 -4.69 -1.40 -13.41
N ALA A 22 -5.05 -2.63 -13.02
CA ALA A 22 -6.45 -3.02 -12.82
C ALA A 22 -7.20 -2.11 -11.84
N GLY A 23 -6.58 -1.77 -10.69
CA GLY A 23 -7.17 -0.84 -9.72
C GLY A 23 -7.50 0.52 -10.35
N MET A 24 -6.61 1.06 -11.19
CA MET A 24 -6.88 2.32 -11.87
C MET A 24 -8.05 2.24 -12.85
N ARG A 25 -8.17 1.11 -13.57
CA ARG A 25 -9.32 0.82 -14.45
C ARG A 25 -10.63 0.60 -13.69
N ASN A 26 -10.56 0.40 -12.37
CA ASN A 26 -11.72 0.24 -11.48
C ASN A 26 -12.05 1.52 -10.70
N ASN A 27 -11.43 2.66 -11.04
CA ASN A 27 -11.48 3.89 -10.23
C ASN A 27 -11.03 3.67 -8.77
N ASN A 28 -10.13 2.70 -8.55
CA ASN A 28 -9.71 2.23 -7.25
C ASN A 28 -8.20 2.50 -7.03
N PRO A 29 -7.83 3.75 -6.72
CA PRO A 29 -6.44 4.17 -6.52
C PRO A 29 -5.77 3.45 -5.36
N GLY A 30 -6.52 3.04 -4.33
CA GLY A 30 -5.99 2.27 -3.21
C GLY A 30 -5.86 0.78 -3.49
N ASN A 31 -6.28 0.28 -4.64
CA ASN A 31 -6.32 -1.16 -4.93
C ASN A 31 -7.12 -1.98 -3.89
N ILE A 32 -8.17 -1.37 -3.34
CA ILE A 32 -8.97 -1.91 -2.22
C ILE A 32 -9.75 -3.14 -2.68
N LYS A 33 -9.65 -4.25 -1.93
CA LYS A 33 -10.45 -5.46 -2.18
C LYS A 33 -11.94 -5.19 -1.95
N TYR A 34 -12.81 -5.85 -2.71
CA TYR A 34 -14.25 -5.78 -2.46
C TYR A 34 -14.63 -6.69 -1.29
N ALA A 35 -15.24 -6.11 -0.27
CA ALA A 35 -15.72 -6.80 0.94
C ALA A 35 -17.17 -6.43 1.30
N GLY A 36 -17.93 -5.84 0.36
CA GLY A 36 -19.32 -5.43 0.56
C GLY A 36 -19.50 -4.01 1.12
N GLN A 37 -18.46 -3.18 1.06
CA GLN A 37 -18.54 -1.77 1.44
C GLN A 37 -19.56 -1.01 0.57
N ARG A 38 -20.35 -0.12 1.19
CA ARG A 38 -21.52 0.55 0.57
C ARG A 38 -21.16 1.64 -0.44
N ASP A 39 -19.94 2.15 -0.38
CA ASP A 39 -19.40 3.20 -1.24
C ASP A 39 -18.82 2.64 -2.56
N ALA A 40 -18.70 1.31 -2.69
CA ALA A 40 -18.36 0.64 -3.93
C ALA A 40 -19.62 0.33 -4.76
N LEU A 41 -19.48 0.38 -6.09
CA LEU A 41 -20.51 -0.07 -7.04
C LEU A 41 -20.64 -1.59 -7.09
N GLY A 42 -19.61 -2.31 -6.62
CA GLY A 42 -19.55 -3.76 -6.61
C GLY A 42 -18.13 -4.30 -6.79
N PRO A 43 -17.99 -5.63 -6.93
CA PRO A 43 -16.75 -6.28 -7.27
C PRO A 43 -16.36 -6.03 -8.74
N SER A 44 -15.07 -5.93 -9.02
CA SER A 44 -14.52 -5.89 -10.37
C SER A 44 -14.71 -7.22 -11.08
N SER A 45 -14.93 -7.18 -12.39
CA SER A 45 -14.97 -8.38 -13.24
C SER A 45 -13.58 -8.99 -13.45
N ASN A 46 -12.53 -8.17 -13.41
CA ASN A 46 -11.14 -8.61 -13.42
C ASN A 46 -10.74 -8.90 -11.97
N THR A 47 -10.32 -10.13 -11.67
CA THR A 47 -9.76 -10.48 -10.36
C THR A 47 -8.26 -10.22 -10.36
N ASP A 48 -7.74 -9.73 -9.24
CA ASP A 48 -6.32 -9.68 -8.97
C ASP A 48 -6.02 -10.78 -7.95
N GLN A 49 -5.19 -11.75 -8.33
CA GLN A 49 -4.85 -12.92 -7.50
C GLN A 49 -6.07 -13.73 -7.00
N GLY A 50 -7.20 -13.68 -7.71
CA GLY A 50 -8.43 -14.40 -7.37
C GLY A 50 -9.44 -13.60 -6.54
N ASP A 51 -9.05 -12.45 -5.98
CA ASP A 51 -9.95 -11.57 -5.25
C ASP A 51 -10.47 -10.45 -6.16
N ALA A 52 -11.77 -10.17 -6.08
CA ALA A 52 -12.34 -9.01 -6.75
C ALA A 52 -11.95 -7.73 -6.02
N GLN A 53 -11.60 -6.70 -6.80
CA GLN A 53 -11.35 -5.36 -6.28
C GLN A 53 -12.66 -4.58 -6.21
N ALA A 54 -12.72 -3.56 -5.38
CA ALA A 54 -13.84 -2.64 -5.39
C ALA A 54 -13.82 -1.80 -6.67
N VAL A 55 -15.00 -1.58 -7.27
CA VAL A 55 -15.21 -0.61 -8.35
C VAL A 55 -15.86 0.63 -7.78
N TYR A 56 -15.31 1.81 -8.04
CA TYR A 56 -15.86 3.07 -7.58
C TYR A 56 -16.49 3.90 -8.70
N ALA A 57 -17.46 4.74 -8.34
CA ALA A 57 -18.17 5.58 -9.29
C ALA A 57 -17.27 6.61 -9.99
N SER A 58 -16.18 7.02 -9.34
CA SER A 58 -15.19 7.92 -9.92
C SER A 58 -13.84 7.75 -9.22
N PRO A 59 -12.74 8.21 -9.84
CA PRO A 59 -11.44 8.26 -9.19
C PRO A 59 -11.47 8.98 -7.83
N GLN A 60 -12.21 10.07 -7.73
CA GLN A 60 -12.38 10.82 -6.48
C GLN A 60 -13.07 9.98 -5.41
N ALA A 61 -14.14 9.25 -5.77
CA ALA A 61 -14.82 8.35 -4.83
C ALA A 61 -13.88 7.25 -4.31
N GLY A 62 -13.00 6.72 -5.16
CA GLY A 62 -11.98 5.76 -4.73
C GLY A 62 -10.91 6.38 -3.82
N ILE A 63 -10.50 7.64 -4.04
CA ILE A 63 -9.62 8.38 -3.14
C ILE A 63 -10.29 8.58 -1.77
N ASP A 64 -11.56 8.97 -1.77
CA ASP A 64 -12.31 9.20 -0.54
C ASP A 64 -12.49 7.90 0.26
N ALA A 65 -12.75 6.78 -0.41
CA ALA A 65 -12.81 5.46 0.20
C ALA A 65 -11.45 5.04 0.81
N MET A 66 -10.35 5.25 0.07
CA MET A 66 -8.99 5.03 0.56
C MET A 66 -8.69 5.88 1.80
N ARG A 67 -8.99 7.17 1.76
CA ARG A 67 -8.80 8.09 2.90
C ARG A 67 -9.60 7.64 4.11
N SER A 68 -10.87 7.28 3.92
CA SER A 68 -11.76 6.79 4.99
C SER A 68 -11.21 5.52 5.65
N LEU A 69 -10.76 4.54 4.85
CA LEU A 69 -10.17 3.31 5.36
C LEU A 69 -8.87 3.57 6.15
N LEU A 70 -7.97 4.40 5.63
CA LEU A 70 -6.74 4.79 6.33
C LEU A 70 -7.03 5.58 7.62
N ALA A 71 -7.99 6.50 7.59
CA ALA A 71 -8.41 7.26 8.76
C ALA A 71 -8.95 6.35 9.87
N ARG A 72 -9.77 5.34 9.52
CA ARG A 72 -10.25 4.33 10.48
C ARG A 72 -9.11 3.53 11.09
N LYS A 73 -8.16 3.06 10.27
CA LYS A 73 -6.98 2.33 10.74
C LYS A 73 -6.12 3.19 11.68
N TYR A 74 -5.90 4.45 11.33
CA TYR A 74 -5.15 5.41 12.14
C TYR A 74 -5.84 5.66 13.48
N ALA A 75 -7.15 5.92 13.47
CA ALA A 75 -7.95 6.07 14.69
C ALA A 75 -7.96 4.80 15.56
N GLY A 76 -7.81 3.63 14.94
CA GLY A 76 -7.62 2.34 15.62
C GLY A 76 -6.20 2.07 16.13
N GLY A 77 -5.30 3.06 16.08
CA GLY A 77 -3.95 2.98 16.67
C GLY A 77 -2.83 2.59 15.70
N LYS A 78 -3.11 2.40 14.40
CA LYS A 78 -2.07 2.12 13.39
C LYS A 78 -1.45 3.43 12.90
N VAL A 79 -0.55 4.00 13.69
CA VAL A 79 -0.08 5.38 13.50
C VAL A 79 1.20 5.48 12.68
N THR A 80 1.94 4.38 12.51
CA THR A 80 3.19 4.32 11.73
C THR A 80 3.00 3.59 10.39
N PRO A 81 3.89 3.78 9.40
CA PRO A 81 3.86 3.01 8.14
C PRO A 81 3.87 1.49 8.34
N VAL A 82 4.70 0.97 9.27
CA VAL A 82 4.73 -0.46 9.58
C VAL A 82 3.40 -0.96 10.12
N GLU A 83 2.80 -0.23 11.06
CA GLU A 83 1.49 -0.62 11.62
C GLU A 83 0.36 -0.49 10.60
N MET A 84 0.38 0.57 9.80
CA MET A 84 -0.64 0.88 8.80
C MET A 84 -0.63 -0.14 7.67
N ILE A 85 0.56 -0.58 7.24
CA ILE A 85 0.72 -1.46 6.08
C ILE A 85 0.92 -2.93 6.49
N ALA A 86 1.93 -3.24 7.30
CA ALA A 86 2.43 -4.61 7.46
C ALA A 86 1.91 -5.35 8.72
N ALA A 87 1.45 -4.64 9.74
CA ALA A 87 0.93 -5.29 10.95
C ALA A 87 -0.39 -6.06 10.68
N PRO A 88 -0.83 -6.94 11.59
CA PRO A 88 -2.15 -7.60 11.49
C PRO A 88 -3.28 -6.59 11.30
N GLY A 89 -4.13 -6.82 10.31
CA GLY A 89 -5.18 -5.88 9.90
C GLY A 89 -4.67 -4.60 9.24
N GLY A 90 -3.40 -4.54 8.84
CA GLY A 90 -2.82 -3.47 8.01
C GLY A 90 -3.33 -3.51 6.57
N TRP A 91 -2.77 -2.65 5.72
CA TRP A 91 -3.11 -2.57 4.30
C TRP A 91 -2.67 -3.81 3.51
N THR A 92 -1.46 -4.30 3.80
CA THR A 92 -0.85 -5.50 3.21
C THR A 92 -0.14 -6.28 4.32
N PRO A 93 -0.89 -6.99 5.18
CA PRO A 93 -0.34 -7.68 6.34
C PRO A 93 0.85 -8.59 5.97
N GLY A 94 1.91 -8.55 6.78
CA GLY A 94 3.16 -9.28 6.58
C GLY A 94 4.16 -8.62 5.63
N ASN A 95 3.75 -7.61 4.85
CA ASN A 95 4.63 -7.00 3.83
C ASN A 95 5.39 -5.78 4.37
N TYR A 96 6.46 -6.03 5.12
CA TYR A 96 7.34 -4.98 5.66
C TYR A 96 8.10 -4.20 4.58
N GLN A 97 8.36 -4.82 3.43
CA GLN A 97 9.00 -4.14 2.30
C GLN A 97 8.07 -3.08 1.70
N ALA A 98 6.77 -3.37 1.55
CA ALA A 98 5.78 -2.39 1.13
C ALA A 98 5.70 -1.23 2.13
N ALA A 99 5.70 -1.51 3.44
CA ALA A 99 5.74 -0.48 4.48
C ALA A 99 6.96 0.44 4.34
N ALA A 100 8.15 -0.14 4.14
CA ALA A 100 9.39 0.61 3.95
C ALA A 100 9.37 1.47 2.67
N ASN A 101 8.84 0.93 1.57
CA ASN A 101 8.69 1.67 0.31
C ASN A 101 7.74 2.86 0.46
N VAL A 102 6.58 2.65 1.09
CA VAL A 102 5.59 3.71 1.33
C VAL A 102 6.17 4.79 2.24
N ALA A 103 6.85 4.41 3.33
CA ALA A 103 7.53 5.35 4.20
C ALA A 103 8.54 6.20 3.43
N ARG A 104 9.40 5.56 2.62
CA ARG A 104 10.37 6.22 1.76
C ARG A 104 9.73 7.20 0.78
N TYR A 105 8.66 6.80 0.09
CA TYR A 105 7.95 7.69 -0.84
C TYR A 105 7.23 8.84 -0.13
N ALA A 106 6.77 8.63 1.11
CA ALA A 106 6.16 9.67 1.93
C ALA A 106 7.18 10.63 2.56
N GLY A 107 8.47 10.29 2.52
CA GLY A 107 9.55 11.09 3.11
C GLY A 107 9.63 10.96 4.64
N ILE A 108 9.20 9.83 5.20
CA ILE A 108 9.21 9.54 6.64
C ILE A 108 9.86 8.18 6.91
N GLY A 109 10.26 7.94 8.16
CA GLY A 109 10.73 6.64 8.64
C GLY A 109 9.60 5.61 8.79
N PRO A 110 9.93 4.30 8.73
CA PRO A 110 8.92 3.23 8.81
C PRO A 110 8.17 3.16 10.15
N ASN A 111 8.74 3.73 11.21
CA ASN A 111 8.16 3.81 12.55
C ASN A 111 7.79 5.27 12.95
N ASP A 112 7.91 6.22 12.03
CA ASP A 112 7.52 7.59 12.30
C ASP A 112 5.99 7.69 12.32
N ASN A 113 5.47 8.62 13.12
CA ASN A 113 4.05 8.90 13.10
C ASN A 113 3.66 9.52 11.74
N ILE A 114 2.68 8.91 11.06
CA ILE A 114 2.15 9.38 9.77
C ILE A 114 1.49 10.76 9.92
N ASN A 115 1.00 11.11 11.11
CA ASN A 115 0.22 12.32 11.39
C ASN A 115 -0.98 12.47 10.44
N PHE A 116 -1.79 11.41 10.30
CA PHE A 116 -2.85 11.34 9.29
C PHE A 116 -4.01 12.34 9.53
N THR A 117 -4.03 13.02 10.68
CA THR A 117 -4.95 14.12 10.97
C THR A 117 -4.55 15.43 10.29
N ASP A 118 -3.29 15.59 9.90
CA ASP A 118 -2.84 16.71 9.07
C ASP A 118 -3.10 16.40 7.58
N PRO A 119 -3.88 17.22 6.85
CA PRO A 119 -4.22 16.95 5.46
C PRO A 119 -3.02 16.80 4.52
N ASN A 120 -1.94 17.55 4.76
CA ASN A 120 -0.72 17.45 3.93
C ASN A 120 -0.02 16.11 4.15
N SER A 121 0.10 15.68 5.40
CA SER A 121 0.69 14.40 5.76
C SER A 121 -0.15 13.22 5.26
N ALA A 122 -1.48 13.31 5.40
CA ALA A 122 -2.40 12.32 4.82
C ALA A 122 -2.25 12.22 3.29
N ASN A 123 -2.23 13.34 2.57
CA ASN A 123 -2.09 13.35 1.11
C ASN A 123 -0.72 12.82 0.66
N ARG A 124 0.37 13.12 1.38
CA ARG A 124 1.69 12.54 1.12
C ARG A 124 1.70 11.02 1.30
N PHE A 125 1.16 10.53 2.41
CA PHE A 125 1.08 9.09 2.68
C PHE A 125 0.19 8.36 1.65
N MET A 126 -0.96 8.92 1.30
CA MET A 126 -1.83 8.38 0.26
C MET A 126 -1.15 8.34 -1.12
N SER A 127 -0.41 9.41 -1.48
CA SER A 127 0.37 9.45 -2.73
C SER A 127 1.44 8.35 -2.76
N ALA A 128 2.14 8.17 -1.64
CA ALA A 128 3.15 7.12 -1.47
C ALA A 128 2.56 5.71 -1.59
N LEU A 129 1.40 5.48 -1.00
CA LEU A 129 0.70 4.21 -1.09
C LEU A 129 0.20 3.93 -2.51
N MET A 130 -0.38 4.91 -3.21
CA MET A 130 -0.74 4.75 -4.62
C MET A 130 0.47 4.46 -5.53
N MET A 131 1.64 5.05 -5.23
CA MET A 131 2.89 4.73 -5.93
C MET A 131 3.32 3.28 -5.68
N GLN A 132 3.14 2.75 -4.48
CA GLN A 132 3.39 1.35 -4.17
C GLN A 132 2.43 0.41 -4.91
N GLU A 133 1.15 0.77 -5.05
CA GLU A 133 0.13 -0.05 -5.72
C GLU A 133 0.23 -0.03 -7.24
N HIS A 134 0.39 1.15 -7.84
CA HIS A 134 0.24 1.36 -9.29
C HIS A 134 1.51 1.87 -9.97
N GLY A 135 2.62 2.00 -9.22
CA GLY A 135 3.86 2.55 -9.73
C GLY A 135 3.69 3.97 -10.29
N PRO A 136 4.48 4.35 -11.30
CA PRO A 136 4.43 5.69 -11.90
C PRO A 136 3.07 6.10 -12.48
N ALA A 137 2.20 5.15 -12.83
CA ALA A 137 0.87 5.44 -13.35
C ALA A 137 -0.02 6.19 -12.34
N SER A 138 0.25 6.00 -11.04
CA SER A 138 -0.44 6.70 -9.93
C SER A 138 -0.38 8.24 -10.03
N LYS A 139 0.59 8.80 -10.76
CA LYS A 139 0.72 10.25 -10.98
C LYS A 139 -0.52 10.88 -11.60
N ALA A 140 -1.35 10.11 -12.31
CA ALA A 140 -2.63 10.59 -12.83
C ALA A 140 -3.56 11.15 -11.72
N TYR A 141 -3.43 10.65 -10.49
CA TYR A 141 -4.27 11.08 -9.35
C TYR A 141 -3.78 12.33 -8.61
N ALA A 142 -2.61 12.89 -8.97
CA ALA A 142 -1.99 13.99 -8.21
C ALA A 142 -2.92 15.23 -8.08
N ALA A 143 -3.66 15.54 -9.14
CA ALA A 143 -4.61 16.67 -9.13
C ALA A 143 -5.76 16.47 -8.14
N LEU A 144 -6.19 15.23 -7.90
CA LEU A 144 -7.31 14.90 -7.02
C LEU A 144 -6.95 14.93 -5.53
N LEU A 145 -5.66 14.81 -5.20
CA LEU A 145 -5.15 14.97 -3.82
C LEU A 145 -4.90 16.44 -3.43
N GLY A 146 -5.47 17.40 -4.17
CA GLY A 146 -5.31 18.82 -3.88
C GLY A 146 -3.95 19.38 -4.31
N GLY A 147 -3.30 18.77 -5.30
CA GLY A 147 -2.03 19.26 -5.84
C GLY A 147 -0.84 19.11 -4.89
N ALA A 148 -0.91 18.16 -3.95
CA ALA A 148 0.24 17.81 -3.12
C ALA A 148 1.44 17.60 -4.05
N ALA A 149 2.42 18.50 -3.93
CA ALA A 149 3.65 18.46 -4.67
C ALA A 149 4.16 17.02 -4.65
N THR A 150 4.61 16.53 -5.82
CA THR A 150 5.43 15.34 -5.89
C THR A 150 6.37 15.38 -4.69
N PRO A 151 6.38 14.36 -3.81
CA PRO A 151 7.18 14.41 -2.60
C PRO A 151 8.59 14.86 -3.03
N PRO A 152 9.15 15.92 -2.40
CA PRO A 152 10.46 16.41 -2.79
C PRO A 152 11.38 15.21 -2.80
N ASN A 153 12.09 15.01 -3.91
CA ASN A 153 13.02 13.90 -4.05
C ASN A 153 13.98 13.96 -2.84
N PRO A 154 13.90 13.03 -1.87
CA PRO A 154 14.74 13.11 -0.67
C PRO A 154 16.23 12.93 -1.02
N PHE A 155 16.53 12.55 -2.27
CA PHE A 155 17.88 12.35 -2.78
C PHE A 155 18.52 13.61 -3.39
N ALA A 156 17.88 14.78 -3.39
CA ALA A 156 18.51 16.01 -3.87
C ALA A 156 19.64 16.53 -2.94
N GLY A 157 19.80 15.96 -1.74
CA GLY A 157 20.83 16.35 -0.76
C GLY A 157 21.57 15.18 -0.07
N MET A 158 21.39 13.93 -0.52
CA MET A 158 22.03 12.73 0.03
C MET A 158 22.96 12.04 -0.99
N ALA A 159 23.61 12.84 -1.83
CA ALA A 159 24.86 12.41 -2.44
C ALA A 159 25.93 12.47 -1.32
N ASP A 160 26.54 11.32 -1.00
CA ASP A 160 27.63 11.11 -0.02
C ASP A 160 27.28 10.54 1.38
N GLY A 161 26.28 9.66 1.47
CA GLY A 161 26.12 8.75 2.62
C GLY A 161 26.54 7.30 2.29
N PRO A 162 27.15 6.54 3.22
CA PRO A 162 27.81 5.27 2.89
C PRO A 162 26.83 4.23 2.32
N LYS A 163 27.27 3.60 1.23
CA LYS A 163 26.56 2.52 0.56
C LYS A 163 26.58 1.26 1.41
N GLY A 164 25.39 0.81 1.80
CA GLY A 164 25.06 -0.60 1.94
C GLY A 164 25.54 -1.32 3.21
N GLN A 165 24.64 -2.18 3.68
CA GLN A 165 24.79 -3.17 4.76
C GLN A 165 24.53 -2.63 6.17
N GLU A 166 23.74 -3.41 6.93
CA GLU A 166 23.38 -3.24 8.35
C GLU A 166 22.20 -2.33 8.72
N MET A 167 20.97 -2.65 8.27
CA MET A 167 19.77 -2.27 9.03
C MET A 167 18.66 -3.31 8.87
N TYR A 168 18.93 -4.54 9.30
CA TYR A 168 18.03 -5.41 10.08
C TYR A 168 18.72 -6.77 10.27
N ALA A 169 19.33 -7.01 11.43
CA ALA A 169 19.44 -8.37 11.95
C ALA A 169 18.18 -8.58 12.79
N PRO A 170 17.33 -9.60 12.51
CA PRO A 170 16.22 -9.90 13.41
C PRO A 170 16.78 -10.20 14.81
N PRO A 171 16.11 -9.80 15.90
CA PRO A 171 16.51 -10.21 17.24
C PRO A 171 16.54 -11.75 17.30
N ALA A 172 17.62 -12.31 17.86
CA ALA A 172 17.73 -13.74 18.06
C ALA A 172 16.50 -14.24 18.85
N PRO A 173 15.92 -15.40 18.49
CA PRO A 173 14.82 -15.97 19.26
C PRO A 173 15.28 -16.22 20.71
N PRO A 174 14.38 -16.07 21.71
CA PRO A 174 14.73 -16.38 23.08
C PRO A 174 15.21 -17.84 23.18
N PRO A 175 16.21 -18.15 24.02
CA PRO A 175 16.72 -19.51 24.15
C PRO A 175 15.58 -20.43 24.61
N VAL A 176 15.27 -21.42 23.79
CA VAL A 176 14.41 -22.54 24.19
C VAL A 176 15.13 -23.30 25.31
N PRO A 177 14.51 -23.50 26.49
CA PRO A 177 15.08 -24.38 27.50
C PRO A 177 15.00 -25.82 26.99
N GLY A 178 16.15 -26.40 26.67
CA GLY A 178 16.30 -27.84 26.45
C GLY A 178 16.29 -28.28 24.98
N ALA A 179 17.40 -28.06 24.28
CA ALA A 179 17.79 -28.89 23.14
C ALA A 179 19.31 -28.84 22.98
N SER A 180 20.01 -29.65 23.78
CA SER A 180 21.39 -30.02 23.50
C SER A 180 21.40 -30.97 22.30
N GLY A 181 22.11 -30.63 21.22
CA GLY A 181 22.53 -31.65 20.25
C GLY A 181 22.67 -31.21 18.79
N LEU A 182 23.94 -31.18 18.35
CA LEU A 182 24.41 -31.50 17.00
C LEU A 182 24.21 -30.48 15.87
N ALA A 183 25.30 -29.75 15.62
CA ALA A 183 25.61 -29.07 14.38
C ALA A 183 25.97 -30.05 13.25
N SER A 184 25.62 -29.71 11.99
CA SER A 184 26.45 -29.96 10.79
C SER A 184 25.73 -29.49 9.51
N GLY A 185 26.46 -28.77 8.65
CA GLY A 185 26.33 -28.86 7.19
C GLY A 185 25.56 -27.75 6.48
N GLY A 186 26.28 -26.87 5.77
CA GLY A 186 25.70 -25.88 4.88
C GLY A 186 25.49 -26.37 3.45
N SER A 187 24.77 -25.57 2.65
CA SER A 187 24.95 -25.38 1.19
C SER A 187 23.88 -24.45 0.63
N GLY A 188 24.33 -23.49 -0.20
CA GLY A 188 23.60 -22.98 -1.36
C GLY A 188 22.35 -22.12 -1.13
N TYR A 189 22.52 -20.79 -1.16
CA TYR A 189 21.45 -19.90 -1.62
C TYR A 189 21.56 -19.78 -3.15
N ASP A 190 20.59 -20.34 -3.86
CA ASP A 190 20.36 -20.16 -5.30
C ASP A 190 19.19 -19.19 -5.49
N PRO A 191 19.38 -18.01 -6.13
CA PRO A 191 18.35 -16.97 -6.20
C PRO A 191 17.29 -17.15 -7.31
N SER A 192 17.05 -18.35 -7.85
CA SER A 192 16.09 -18.55 -8.95
C SER A 192 14.65 -18.92 -8.55
N ASP A 193 14.30 -19.04 -7.26
CA ASP A 193 12.96 -19.51 -6.82
C ASP A 193 12.08 -18.45 -6.14
N ALA A 194 12.22 -17.17 -6.49
CA ALA A 194 11.31 -16.11 -6.01
C ALA A 194 9.96 -16.13 -6.75
N ASN A 195 9.23 -17.25 -6.69
CA ASN A 195 7.82 -17.32 -7.07
C ASN A 195 7.08 -18.39 -6.26
N LEU A 196 6.82 -18.09 -4.98
CA LEU A 196 5.91 -18.82 -4.09
C LEU A 196 5.21 -17.71 -3.28
N GLY A 197 3.93 -17.36 -3.47
CA GLY A 197 2.77 -18.22 -3.30
C GLY A 197 2.58 -18.51 -1.80
N LEU A 198 1.59 -17.89 -1.13
CA LEU A 198 0.96 -18.24 0.17
C LEU A 198 0.09 -17.03 0.66
N THR A 199 -1.23 -16.98 0.40
CA THR A 199 -2.37 -17.45 1.24
C THR A 199 -2.56 -16.81 2.62
N ALA A 200 -3.73 -16.18 2.83
CA ALA A 200 -4.64 -16.25 4.01
C ALA A 200 -5.59 -15.02 3.96
N GLN A 201 -6.84 -15.11 3.51
CA GLN A 201 -8.07 -15.54 4.21
C GLN A 201 -8.53 -14.68 5.40
N GLN A 202 -9.83 -14.34 5.33
CA GLN A 202 -10.77 -13.85 6.37
C GLN A 202 -10.71 -12.33 6.65
N GLY A 203 -11.79 -11.55 6.54
CA GLY A 203 -13.21 -11.88 6.70
C GLY A 203 -13.64 -11.56 8.14
N GLN A 204 -14.54 -10.58 8.26
CA GLN A 204 -15.22 -10.12 9.48
C GLN A 204 -14.40 -9.21 10.40
N ASP A 205 -14.57 -7.90 10.22
CA ASP A 205 -15.43 -7.10 11.10
C ASP A 205 -15.47 -5.65 10.57
N ILE A 206 -16.72 -5.17 10.39
CA ILE A 206 -17.20 -3.79 10.10
C ILE A 206 -16.82 -3.11 8.76
#